data_AF-A0A6B8RIF4-F1
#
_entry.id   AF-A0A6B8RIF4-F1
#
_cell.length_a   1.000
_cell.length_b   1.000
_cell.length_c   1.000
_cell.angle_alpha   90.00
_cell.angle_beta   90.00
_cell.angle_gamma   90.00
#
_symmetry.space_group_name_H-M   'P 1'
#
loop_
_entity.id
_entity.type
_entity.pdbx_description
1 polymer ?
#
loop_
_entity_poly.entity_id
_entity_poly.type
_entity_poly.pdbx_seq_one_letter_code
_entity_poly.pdbx_strand_id
1 'polypeptide(L)' 'MDELKYYIAYKGRRFGNPMTKEAAIIELFKMSNAFNGMSIHVYDFNDKLRKVIARKKPPNEL' A
#
# COMPACT_ATOMS: atom_id res chain seq x y z
N MET A 1 9.73 5.55 -19.28
CA MET A 1 9.22 5.76 -17.92
C MET A 1 8.64 4.43 -17.48
N ASP A 2 9.22 3.79 -16.47
CA ASP A 2 8.64 2.55 -15.92
C ASP A 2 7.32 2.91 -15.23
N GLU A 3 6.21 2.47 -15.81
CA GLU A 3 4.88 2.70 -15.25
C GLU A 3 4.69 1.77 -14.03
N LEU A 4 4.65 2.37 -12.84
CA LEU A 4 4.46 1.65 -11.58
C LEU A 4 2.99 1.66 -11.17
N LYS A 5 2.48 0.48 -10.81
CA LYS A 5 1.12 0.29 -10.29
C LYS A 5 1.16 0.20 -8.76
N TYR A 6 0.42 1.05 -8.09
CA TYR A 6 0.30 1.03 -6.63
C TYR A 6 -1.03 0.41 -6.22
N TYR A 7 -1.01 -0.51 -5.26
CA TYR A 7 -2.21 -1.15 -4.73
C TYR A 7 -2.24 -1.04 -3.23
N ILE A 8 -3.44 -0.87 -2.66
CA ILE A 8 -3.66 -1.10 -1.24
C ILE A 8 -3.67 -2.61 -1.02
N ALA A 9 -3.00 -3.04 0.04
CA ALA A 9 -3.01 -4.43 0.48
C ALA A 9 -3.31 -4.51 1.97
N TYR A 10 -4.19 -5.44 2.32
CA TYR A 10 -4.52 -5.77 3.71
C TYR A 10 -4.14 -7.23 3.97
N LYS A 11 -3.32 -7.47 4.99
CA LYS A 11 -2.79 -8.82 5.33
C LYS A 11 -2.17 -9.54 4.12
N GLY A 12 -1.44 -8.80 3.28
CA GLY A 12 -0.76 -9.33 2.10
C GLY A 12 -1.64 -9.58 0.87
N ARG A 13 -2.96 -9.37 0.96
CA ARG A 13 -3.88 -9.45 -0.18
C ARG A 13 -4.09 -8.06 -0.77
N ARG A 14 -3.97 -7.92 -2.09
CA ARG A 14 -4.24 -6.68 -2.82
C ARG A 14 -5.75 -6.44 -2.88
N PHE A 15 -6.17 -5.19 -2.77
CA PHE A 15 -7.55 -4.78 -2.91
C PHE A 15 -7.65 -3.60 -3.89
N GLY A 16 -8.75 -3.56 -4.63
CA GLY A 16 -9.08 -2.47 -5.54
C GLY A 16 -8.24 -2.45 -6.83
N ASN A 17 -8.35 -1.32 -7.52
CA ASN A 17 -7.68 -1.07 -8.79
C ASN A 17 -6.28 -0.47 -8.59
N PRO A 18 -5.36 -0.65 -9.56
CA PRO A 18 -4.10 0.07 -9.55
C PRO A 18 -4.34 1.57 -9.52
N MET A 19 -3.57 2.28 -8.71
CA MET A 19 -3.66 3.72 -8.54
C MET A 19 -2.26 4.36 -8.56
N THR A 20 -2.24 5.69 -8.51
CA THR A 20 -0.99 6.45 -8.40
C THR A 20 -0.41 6.33 -7.00
N LYS A 21 0.88 6.66 -6.86
CA LYS A 21 1.57 6.72 -5.57
C LYS A 21 0.82 7.59 -4.55
N GLU A 22 0.36 8.77 -4.99
CA GLU A 22 -0.31 9.76 -4.15
C GLU A 22 -1.67 9.25 -3.67
N ALA A 23 -2.47 8.70 -4.59
CA ALA A 23 -3.76 8.10 -4.26
C ALA A 23 -3.59 6.96 -3.25
N ALA A 24 -2.60 6.07 -3.45
CA ALA A 24 -2.34 4.96 -2.54
C ALA A 24 -1.92 5.42 -1.15
N ILE A 25 -1.15 6.50 -1.04
CA ILE A 25 -0.80 7.08 0.26
C ILE A 25 -2.06 7.64 0.95
N ILE A 26 -2.87 8.43 0.24
CA ILE A 26 -4.10 9.02 0.80
C ILE A 26 -5.06 7.92 1.28
N GLU A 27 -5.30 6.91 0.44
CA GLU A 27 -6.12 5.73 0.78
C GLU A 27 -5.56 4.99 1.99
N LEU A 28 -4.24 4.71 2.01
CA LEU A 28 -3.60 4.05 3.14
C LEU A 28 -3.81 4.85 4.44
N PHE A 29 -3.64 6.17 4.42
CA PHE A 29 -3.88 7.00 5.59
C PHE A 29 -5.34 6.96 6.05
N LYS A 30 -6.30 7.16 5.13
CA LYS A 30 -7.73 7.10 5.43
C LYS A 30 -8.13 5.77 6.05
N MET A 31 -7.70 4.67 5.43
CA MET A 31 -8.09 3.34 5.87
C MET A 31 -7.29 2.89 7.11
N SER A 32 -6.04 3.32 7.29
CA SER A 32 -5.16 2.80 8.37
C SER A 32 -5.67 3.07 9.77
N ASN A 33 -6.51 4.10 9.93
CA ASN A 33 -7.22 4.36 11.18
C ASN A 33 -8.33 3.32 11.45
N ALA A 34 -8.83 2.65 10.41
CA ALA A 34 -9.87 1.62 10.51
C ALA A 34 -9.32 0.19 10.53
N PHE A 35 -8.19 -0.09 9.87
CA PHE A 35 -7.65 -1.46 9.77
C PHE A 35 -6.14 -1.55 10.01
N ASN A 36 -5.76 -2.17 11.13
CA ASN A 36 -4.37 -2.55 11.41
C ASN A 36 -3.86 -3.60 10.41
N GLY A 37 -2.67 -3.38 9.84
CA GLY A 37 -2.04 -4.32 8.90
C GLY A 37 -2.27 -4.00 7.42
N MET A 38 -2.55 -2.73 7.09
CA MET A 38 -2.50 -2.26 5.70
C MET A 38 -1.12 -1.78 5.26
N SER A 39 -0.89 -1.95 3.97
CA SER A 39 0.35 -1.58 3.29
C SER A 39 0.05 -1.25 1.83
N ILE A 40 0.96 -0.54 1.18
CA ILE A 40 0.93 -0.30 -0.25
C ILE A 40 1.89 -1.28 -0.91
N HIS A 41 1.40 -2.07 -1.86
CA HIS A 41 2.23 -2.92 -2.70
C HIS A 41 2.48 -2.21 -4.04
N VAL A 42 3.74 -2.12 -4.43
CA VAL A 42 4.19 -1.48 -5.67
C VAL A 42 4.58 -2.55 -6.67
N TYR A 43 3.93 -2.57 -7.81
CA TYR A 43 4.19 -3.49 -8.92
C TYR A 43 4.71 -2.73 -10.13
N ASP A 44 5.48 -3.41 -10.97
CA ASP A 44 5.80 -2.92 -12.31
C ASP A 44 4.73 -3.34 -13.34
N PHE A 45 4.94 -2.97 -14.59
CA PHE A 45 4.03 -3.31 -15.69
C PHE A 45 3.92 -4.82 -15.96
N ASN A 46 4.92 -5.61 -15.57
CA ASN A 46 4.91 -7.08 -15.67
C ASN A 46 4.22 -7.73 -14.45
N ASP A 47 3.53 -6.95 -13.62
CA ASP A 47 2.88 -7.41 -12.41
C ASP A 47 3.84 -8.07 -11.40
N LYS A 48 5.14 -7.70 -11.46
CA LYS A 48 6.15 -8.14 -10.50
C LYS A 48 6.17 -7.18 -9.31
N LEU A 49 6.06 -7.73 -8.10
CA LEU A 49 6.16 -6.96 -6.87
C LEU A 49 7.58 -6.38 -6.74
N ARG A 50 7.67 -5.05 -6.68
CA ARG A 50 8.93 -4.32 -6.52
C ARG A 50 9.16 -3.88 -5.08
N LYS A 51 8.11 -3.43 -4.40
CA LYS A 51 8.23 -2.86 -3.05
C LYS A 51 6.95 -3.01 -2.25
N VAL A 52 7.09 -3.12 -0.94
CA VAL A 52 5.99 -3.02 0.02
C VAL A 52 6.26 -1.83 0.93
N ILE A 53 5.26 -0.96 1.09
CA ILE A 53 5.29 0.21 1.96
C ILE A 53 4.25 -0.02 3.04
N ALA A 54 4.66 -0.56 4.19
CA ALA A 54 3.80 -0.70 5.35
C ALA A 54 3.97 0.51 6.27
N ARG A 55 2.88 0.93 6.93
CA ARG A 55 2.99 1.85 8.06
C ARG A 55 3.70 1.08 9.18
N LYS A 56 4.92 1.47 9.55
CA LYS A 56 5.52 0.97 10.80
C LYS A 56 4.59 1.41 11.92
N LYS A 57 4.12 0.47 12.74
CA LYS A 57 3.49 0.79 14.02
C LYS A 57 4.46 1.72 14.76
N PRO A 58 4.07 2.92 15.23
CA PRO A 58 4.94 3.71 16.08
C PRO A 58 5.39 2.81 17.24
N PRO A 59 6.69 2.78 17.59
CA PRO A 59 7.22 1.81 18.55
C PRO A 59 6.60 1.85 19.95
N ASN A 60 5.89 2.91 20.34
CA ASN A 60 5.45 3.14 21.71
C ASN A 60 4.02 3.69 21.80
N GLU A 61 3.04 2.80 21.82
CA GLU A 61 1.78 3.02 22.55
C GLU A 61 1.54 1.76 23.38
N LEU A 62 2.24 1.67 24.52
CA LEU A 62 2.00 0.75 25.65
C LEU A 62 1.81 1.62 26.89
#